data_AF-A0A851D9J8-F1
#
_entry.id   AF-A0A851D9J8-F1
#
_cell.length_a   1.000
_cell.length_b   1.000
_cell.length_c   1.000
_cell.angle_alpha   90.00
_cell.angle_beta   90.00
_cell.angle_gamma   90.00
#
_symmetry.space_group_name_H-M   'P 1'
#
loop_
_entity.id
_entity.type
_entity.pdbx_description
1 polymer ?
#
loop_
_entity_poly.entity_id
_entity_poly.type
_entity_poly.pdbx_seq_one_letter_code
_entity_poly.pdbx_strand_id
1 'polypeptide(L)' 'SSLSKILIYFSEVACPVPQIQNGRVSPVKYRYTYKDTVSFKCRKGFTLRGHRTARCQANRTWHPPIPVCERGKSLTQAR' A
#
# COMPACT_ATOMS: atom_id res chain seq x y z
N SER A 1 -7.92 22.45 34.91
CA SER A 1 -7.11 21.36 34.36
C SER A 1 -7.99 20.28 33.73
N SER A 2 -8.27 20.39 32.42
CA SER A 2 -9.04 19.37 31.70
C SER A 2 -8.07 18.43 30.97
N LEU A 3 -7.59 17.40 31.68
CA LEU A 3 -6.83 16.29 31.08
C LEU A 3 -7.73 15.33 30.28
N SER A 4 -9.04 15.56 30.30
CA SER A 4 -10.06 14.76 29.60
C SER A 4 -10.12 15.02 28.08
N LYS A 5 -9.52 16.11 27.58
CA LYS A 5 -9.52 16.45 26.13
C LYS A 5 -8.37 15.81 25.33
N ILE A 6 -7.34 15.28 26.00
CA ILE A 6 -6.12 14.77 25.33
C ILE A 6 -6.27 13.33 24.81
N LEU A 7 -7.23 12.55 25.32
CA LEU A 7 -7.40 11.14 24.91
C LEU A 7 -8.29 10.93 23.68
N ILE A 8 -9.02 11.96 23.22
CA ILE A 8 -9.93 11.84 22.06
C ILE A 8 -9.22 12.14 20.74
N TYR A 9 -8.07 12.85 20.77
CA TYR A 9 -7.37 13.32 19.56
C TYR A 9 -6.30 12.37 19.01
N PHE A 10 -5.88 11.34 19.74
CA PHE A 10 -4.80 10.45 19.31
C PHE A 10 -5.32 9.20 18.58
N SER A 11 -6.29 9.37 17.67
CA SER A 11 -6.51 8.31 16.68
C SER A 11 -5.36 8.39 15.69
N GLU A 12 -4.25 7.74 16.01
CA GLU A 12 -3.09 7.71 15.14
C GLU A 12 -3.54 7.13 13.78
N VAL A 13 -3.54 7.99 12.76
CA VAL A 13 -3.93 7.64 11.40
C VAL A 13 -2.99 6.53 10.95
N ALA A 14 -3.52 5.31 10.95
CA ALA A 14 -2.80 4.13 10.53
C ALA A 14 -3.49 3.55 9.31
N CYS A 15 -2.73 3.37 8.23
CA CYS A 15 -3.21 2.67 7.05
C CYS A 15 -3.12 1.15 7.26
N PRO A 16 -4.01 0.37 6.64
CA PRO A 16 -3.94 -1.08 6.70
C PRO A 16 -2.62 -1.57 6.09
N VAL A 17 -2.09 -2.68 6.63
CA VAL A 17 -0.89 -3.32 6.08
C VAL A 17 -1.18 -3.73 4.63
N PRO A 18 -0.50 -3.14 3.64
CA PRO A 18 -0.83 -3.33 2.24
C PRO A 18 -0.56 -4.79 1.82
N GLN A 19 -1.59 -5.46 1.31
CA GLN A 19 -1.50 -6.81 0.77
C GLN A 19 -1.45 -6.75 -0.76
N ILE A 20 -0.46 -7.39 -1.36
CA ILE A 20 -0.34 -7.50 -2.83
C ILE A 20 -0.05 -8.95 -3.22
N GLN A 21 -1.00 -9.57 -3.92
CA GLN A 21 -0.82 -10.93 -4.43
C GLN A 21 0.25 -10.94 -5.52
N ASN A 22 1.09 -11.97 -5.54
CA ASN A 22 2.20 -12.10 -6.51
C ASN A 22 3.13 -10.88 -6.54
N GLY A 23 3.21 -10.13 -5.45
CA GLY A 23 4.08 -8.98 -5.30
C GLY A 23 4.73 -8.91 -3.93
N ARG A 24 5.44 -7.80 -3.70
CA ARG A 24 6.12 -7.45 -2.46
C ARG A 24 5.96 -5.95 -2.23
N VAL A 25 5.95 -5.57 -0.95
CA VAL A 25 5.92 -4.19 -0.46
C VAL A 25 7.26 -3.86 0.18
N SER A 26 7.72 -2.62 0.02
CA SER A 26 8.91 -2.09 0.71
C SER A 26 8.72 -0.60 1.08
N PRO A 27 9.09 -0.15 2.29
CA PRO A 27 9.57 -0.96 3.42
C PRO A 27 8.43 -1.79 4.05
N VAL A 28 8.77 -2.91 4.67
CA VAL A 28 7.82 -3.71 5.47
C VAL A 28 7.82 -3.17 6.89
N LYS A 29 6.67 -2.68 7.35
CA LYS A 29 6.45 -2.22 8.73
C LYS A 29 5.26 -2.95 9.35
N TYR A 30 5.27 -3.09 10.67
CA TYR A 30 4.11 -3.57 11.43
C TYR A 30 2.94 -2.57 11.39
N ARG A 31 3.25 -1.28 11.22
CA ARG A 31 2.30 -0.17 11.17
C ARG A 31 2.76 0.91 10.19
N TYR A 32 1.84 1.44 9.42
CA TYR A 32 2.08 2.57 8.50
C TYR A 32 1.24 3.76 8.93
N THR A 33 1.88 4.91 9.11
CA THR A 33 1.22 6.12 9.60
C THR A 33 1.07 7.17 8.51
N TYR A 34 0.32 8.24 8.79
CA TYR A 34 0.14 9.34 7.84
C TYR A 34 1.45 9.79 7.20
N LYS A 35 1.43 9.96 5.86
CA LYS A 35 2.57 10.27 4.98
C LYS A 35 3.59 9.15 4.77
N ASP A 36 3.49 8.00 5.45
CA ASP A 36 4.31 6.85 5.09
C ASP A 36 4.09 6.45 3.63
N THR A 37 5.18 6.14 2.95
CA THR A 37 5.17 5.77 1.54
C THR A 37 5.73 4.37 1.38
N VAL A 38 5.06 3.57 0.55
CA VAL A 38 5.47 2.22 0.19
C VAL A 38 5.67 2.11 -1.31
N SER A 39 6.53 1.18 -1.70
CA SER A 39 6.77 0.78 -3.09
C SER A 39 6.35 -0.67 -3.30
N PHE A 40 5.84 -0.97 -4.49
CA PHE A 40 5.38 -2.30 -4.89
C PHE A 40 6.27 -2.89 -5.97
N LYS A 41 6.53 -4.20 -5.87
CA LYS A 41 7.27 -4.97 -6.88
C LYS A 41 6.59 -6.31 -7.11
N CYS A 42 6.22 -6.60 -8.36
CA CYS A 42 5.69 -7.90 -8.73
C CYS A 42 6.79 -8.99 -8.77
N ARG A 43 6.39 -10.23 -8.52
CA ARG A 43 7.22 -11.43 -8.71
C ARG A 43 7.49 -11.62 -10.21
N LYS A 44 8.55 -12.39 -10.52
CA LYS A 44 8.91 -12.73 -11.91
C LYS A 44 7.71 -13.36 -12.63
N GLY A 45 7.44 -12.95 -13.86
CA GLY A 45 6.30 -13.41 -14.67
C GLY A 45 4.99 -12.64 -14.43
N PHE A 46 4.99 -11.65 -13.53
CA PHE A 46 3.86 -10.75 -13.30
C PHE A 46 4.24 -9.30 -13.62
N THR A 47 3.26 -8.56 -14.12
CA THR A 47 3.37 -7.14 -14.48
C THR A 47 2.54 -6.31 -13.52
N LEU A 48 3.11 -5.21 -13.02
CA LEU A 48 2.43 -4.28 -12.13
C LEU A 48 1.41 -3.45 -12.92
N ARG A 49 0.16 -3.41 -12.45
CA ARG A 49 -0.93 -2.61 -13.01
C ARG A 49 -1.38 -1.60 -11.96
N GLY A 50 -1.21 -0.33 -12.29
CA GLY A 50 -1.38 0.78 -11.35
C GLY A 50 -0.05 1.45 -11.01
N HIS A 51 -0.01 2.14 -9.87
CA HIS A 51 1.15 2.94 -9.47
C HIS A 51 2.19 2.10 -8.70
N ARG A 52 3.47 2.41 -8.92
CA ARG A 52 4.58 1.74 -8.23
C ARG A 52 4.66 2.10 -6.74
N THR A 53 4.08 3.24 -6.35
CA THR A 53 4.12 3.73 -4.97
C THR A 53 2.72 4.12 -4.50
N ALA A 54 2.52 4.06 -3.18
CA ALA A 54 1.34 4.58 -2.52
C ALA A 54 1.73 5.25 -1.20
N ARG A 55 0.99 6.29 -0.83
CA ARG A 55 1.19 7.06 0.40
C ARG A 55 -0.04 6.99 1.30
N CYS A 56 0.19 6.77 2.58
CA CYS A 56 -0.85 6.72 3.59
C CYS A 56 -1.46 8.10 3.82
N GLN A 57 -2.77 8.20 3.64
CA GLN A 57 -3.55 9.43 3.72
C GLN A 57 -4.19 9.62 5.11
N ALA A 58 -4.63 10.84 5.40
CA ALA A 58 -5.29 11.20 6.66
C ALA A 58 -6.59 10.40 6.93
N ASN A 59 -7.26 9.96 5.86
CA ASN A 59 -8.47 9.12 5.91
C ASN A 59 -8.15 7.61 6.05
N ARG A 60 -6.91 7.24 6.40
CA ARG A 60 -6.47 5.85 6.62
C ARG A 60 -6.50 4.97 5.36
N THR A 61 -6.44 5.58 4.18
CA THR A 61 -6.34 4.86 2.91
C THR A 61 -5.01 5.10 2.20
N TRP A 62 -4.68 4.22 1.27
CA TRP A 62 -3.52 4.35 0.40
C TRP A 62 -3.89 5.14 -0.85
N HIS A 63 -3.09 6.16 -1.18
CA HIS A 63 -3.20 6.88 -2.44
C HIS A 63 -1.84 7.00 -3.15
N PRO A 64 -1.73 6.65 -4.43
CA PRO A 64 -2.74 5.94 -5.25
C PRO A 64 -3.12 4.57 -4.66
N PRO A 65 -4.23 3.95 -5.10
CA PRO A 65 -4.67 2.67 -4.55
C PRO A 65 -3.62 1.57 -4.77
N ILE A 66 -3.68 0.54 -3.93
CA ILE A 66 -2.77 -0.61 -3.99
C ILE A 66 -2.85 -1.25 -5.38
N PRO A 67 -1.72 -1.43 -6.10
CA PRO A 67 -1.72 -1.98 -7.45
C PRO A 67 -1.95 -3.48 -7.47
N VAL A 68 -2.25 -4.01 -8.65
CA VAL A 68 -2.42 -5.45 -8.89
C VAL A 68 -1.23 -5.99 -9.69
N CYS A 69 -0.78 -7.19 -9.36
CA CYS A 69 0.18 -7.93 -10.18
C CYS A 69 -0.57 -8.93 -11.07
N GLU A 70 -0.67 -8.62 -12.35
CA GLU A 70 -1.30 -9.49 -13.36
C GLU A 70 -0.24 -10.39 -14.00
N ARG A 71 -0.59 -11.64 -14.32
CA ARG A 71 0.33 -12.52 -15.06
C ARG A 71 0.62 -11.85 -16.39
N GLY A 72 1.90 -11.58 -16.68
CA GLY A 72 2.28 -11.01 -17.97
C GLY A 72 1.79 -11.97 -19.05
N LYS A 73 0.93 -11.51 -19.96
CA LYS A 73 0.59 -12.32 -21.13
C LYS A 73 1.89 -12.54 -21.88
N SER A 74 2.41 -13.76 -21.79
CA SER A 74 3.51 -14.18 -22.64
C SER A 74 3.05 -13.94 -24.08
N LEU A 75 3.77 -13.11 -24.83
CA LEU A 75 3.49 -12.87 -26.25
C LEU A 75 3.74 -14.14 -27.11
N THR A 76 3.94 -15.31 -26.50
CA THR A 76 4.14 -16.60 -27.16
C THR A 76 2.84 -17.32 -27.52
N GLN A 77 1.70 -16.62 -27.61
CA GLN A 77 0.46 -17.20 -28.11
C GLN A 77 -0.29 -16.22 -29.04
N ALA A 78 0.41 -15.74 -30.06
CA ALA A 78 -0.23 -15.43 -31.33
C ALA A 78 0.03 -16.64 -32.23
N ARG A 79 -0.99 -17.50 -32.37
CA ARG A 79 -1.06 -18.47 -33.46
C ARG A 79 -1.56 -17.75 -34.71
#